data_AF-A0A964E711-F1
#
_entry.id   AF-A0A964E711-F1
#
_cell.length_a   1.000
_cell.length_b   1.000
_cell.length_c   1.000
_cell.angle_alpha   90.00
_cell.angle_beta   90.00
_cell.angle_gamma   90.00
#
_symmetry.space_group_name_H-M   'P 1'
#
loop_
_entity.id
_entity.type
_entity.pdbx_description
1 polymer ?
#
loop_
_entity_poly.entity_id
_entity_poly.type
_entity_poly.pdbx_seq_one_letter_code
_entity_poly.pdbx_strand_id
1 'polypeptide(L)' 'LRTGAPWADIPQRYGPHTTCVNRFNRWRKAGVWARILDAVSKAYDGDIQMIDSSSIRVHQHAANAQKKMDPVAWVVRAAA' A
#
# COMPACT_ATOMS: atom_id res chain seq x y z
N LEU A 1 7.51 20.23 -2.09
CA LEU A 1 6.26 19.53 -1.70
C LEU A 1 6.51 18.69 -0.47
N ARG A 2 5.59 18.68 0.51
CA ARG A 2 5.64 17.75 1.64
C ARG A 2 5.13 16.39 1.16
N THR A 3 5.98 15.63 0.47
CA THR A 3 5.63 14.35 -0.18
C THR A 3 5.61 13.21 0.83
N GLY A 4 4.47 13.02 1.49
CA GLY A 4 4.25 11.91 2.44
C GLY A 4 2.88 11.24 2.35
N ALA A 5 2.03 11.67 1.40
CA ALA A 5 0.63 11.26 1.27
C ALA A 5 -0.10 11.09 2.64
N PRO A 6 -0.23 12.17 3.44
CA PRO A 6 -0.90 12.09 4.74
C PRO A 6 -2.35 11.62 4.57
N TRP A 7 -2.83 10.75 5.45
CA TRP A 7 -4.25 10.41 5.49
C TRP A 7 -5.13 11.65 5.73
N ALA A 8 -4.62 12.68 6.42
CA ALA A 8 -5.35 13.93 6.62
C ALA A 8 -5.67 14.66 5.30
N ASP A 9 -4.91 14.40 4.24
CA ASP A 9 -5.03 15.09 2.95
C ASP A 9 -5.99 14.36 1.99
N ILE A 10 -6.69 13.30 2.43
CA ILE A 10 -7.60 12.59 1.52
C ILE A 10 -8.77 13.50 1.11
N PRO A 11 -9.26 13.38 -0.13
CA PRO A 11 -10.45 14.11 -0.56
C PRO A 11 -11.68 13.79 0.29
N GLN A 12 -12.43 14.83 0.68
CA GLN A 12 -13.62 14.73 1.54
C GLN A 12 -14.67 13.72 1.02
N ARG A 13 -14.74 13.50 -0.30
CA ARG A 13 -15.64 12.51 -0.93
C ARG A 13 -15.48 11.07 -0.40
N TYR A 14 -14.33 10.74 0.20
CA TYR A 14 -14.06 9.42 0.77
C TYR A 14 -14.46 9.31 2.25
N GLY A 15 -14.94 10.39 2.84
CA GLY A 15 -15.31 10.46 4.25
C GLY A 15 -14.12 10.69 5.19
N PRO A 16 -14.31 10.44 6.50
CA PRO A 16 -13.27 10.69 7.49
C PRO A 16 -12.00 9.86 7.25
N HIS A 17 -10.83 10.51 7.29
CA HIS A 17 -9.54 9.86 7.06
C HIS A 17 -9.26 8.66 7.99
N THR A 18 -9.76 8.71 9.23
CA THR A 18 -9.67 7.60 10.21
C THR A 18 -10.38 6.35 9.73
N THR A 19 -11.52 6.50 9.03
CA THR A 19 -12.26 5.37 8.43
C THR A 19 -11.45 4.74 7.30
N CYS A 20 -10.79 5.56 6.49
CA CYS A 20 -9.96 5.10 5.39
C CYS A 20 -8.74 4.31 5.87
N VAL A 21 -7.99 4.84 6.86
CA VAL A 21 -6.82 4.11 7.40
C VAL A 21 -7.25 2.81 8.10
N ASN A 22 -8.40 2.80 8.79
CA ASN A 22 -8.95 1.59 9.41
C ASN A 22 -9.35 0.54 8.37
N ARG A 23 -9.95 0.95 7.25
CA ARG A 23 -10.26 0.05 6.14
C ARG A 23 -8.99 -0.49 5.49
N PHE A 24 -8.02 0.38 5.21
CA PHE A 24 -6.71 0.00 4.66
C PHE A 24 -6.04 -1.08 5.52
N ASN A 25 -5.97 -0.87 6.83
CA ASN A 25 -5.34 -1.80 7.76
C ASN A 25 -6.07 -3.15 7.83
N ARG A 26 -7.41 -3.15 7.82
CA ARG A 26 -8.20 -4.39 7.78
C ARG A 26 -7.95 -5.17 6.48
N TRP A 27 -7.97 -4.48 5.35
CA TRP A 27 -7.72 -5.09 4.04
C TRP A 27 -6.31 -5.64 3.90
N ARG A 28 -5.32 -4.91 4.43
CA ARG A 28 -3.93 -5.39 4.51
C ARG A 28 -3.84 -6.68 5.31
N LYS A 29 -4.44 -6.74 6.50
CA LYS A 29 -4.45 -7.96 7.33
C LYS A 29 -5.20 -9.11 6.67
N ALA A 30 -6.28 -8.82 5.95
CA ALA A 30 -7.08 -9.81 5.24
C ALA A 30 -6.50 -10.22 3.87
N GLY A 31 -5.33 -9.71 3.47
CA GLY A 31 -4.71 -10.04 2.18
C GLY A 31 -5.45 -9.51 0.95
N VAL A 32 -6.38 -8.56 1.11
CA VAL A 32 -7.19 -8.03 0.01
C VAL A 32 -6.34 -7.36 -1.06
N TRP A 33 -5.31 -6.60 -0.66
CA TRP A 33 -4.38 -5.96 -1.59
C TRP A 33 -3.65 -6.96 -2.49
N ALA A 34 -3.27 -8.12 -1.94
CA ALA A 34 -2.62 -9.18 -2.71
C ALA A 34 -3.56 -9.77 -3.76
N ARG A 35 -4.82 -10.00 -3.38
CA ARG A 35 -5.84 -10.52 -4.29
C ARG A 35 -6.18 -9.53 -5.40
N ILE A 36 -6.23 -8.23 -5.10
CA ILE A 36 -6.42 -7.18 -6.11
C ILE A 36 -5.24 -7.21 -7.08
N LEU A 37 -4.01 -7.25 -6.58
CA LEU A 37 -2.82 -7.29 -7.41
C LEU A 37 -2.81 -8.53 -8.33
N ASP A 38 -3.08 -9.72 -7.78
CA ASP A 38 -3.18 -10.96 -8.56
C ASP A 38 -4.26 -10.88 -9.65
N ALA A 39 -5.44 -10.34 -9.34
CA ALA A 39 -6.51 -10.16 -10.31
C ALA A 39 -6.14 -9.17 -11.43
N VAL A 40 -5.51 -8.04 -11.08
CA VAL A 40 -5.05 -7.05 -12.07
C VAL A 40 -3.93 -7.63 -12.93
N SER A 41 -2.97 -8.35 -12.34
CA SER A 41 -1.89 -9.01 -13.09
C SER A 41 -2.42 -10.07 -14.05
N LYS A 42 -3.43 -10.86 -13.66
CA LYS A 42 -4.06 -11.85 -14.54
C LYS A 42 -4.87 -11.24 -15.68
N ALA A 43 -5.44 -10.06 -15.47
CA ALA A 43 -6.20 -9.34 -16.47
C ALA A 43 -5.31 -8.49 -17.41
N TYR A 44 -4.02 -8.37 -17.10
CA TYR A 44 -3.08 -7.61 -17.91
C TYR A 44 -2.54 -8.48 -19.05
N ASP A 45 -2.87 -8.10 -20.28
CA ASP A 45 -2.52 -8.80 -21.53
C ASP A 45 -1.48 -8.01 -22.35
N GLY A 46 -0.62 -7.24 -21.67
CA GLY A 46 0.40 -6.41 -22.31
C GLY A 46 1.81 -6.94 -22.09
N ASP A 47 2.73 -6.51 -22.95
CA ASP A 47 4.11 -7.05 -22.98
C ASP A 47 5.10 -6.26 -22.09
N ILE A 48 4.70 -5.07 -21.59
CA ILE A 48 5.63 -4.14 -20.93
C ILE A 48 5.16 -3.81 -19.51
N GLN A 49 5.87 -4.31 -18.51
CA GLN A 49 5.69 -3.92 -17.12
C GLN A 49 6.83 -3.00 -16.65
N MET A 50 6.47 -1.79 -16.24
CA MET A 50 7.41 -0.86 -15.61
C MET A 50 7.36 -1.03 -14.10
N ILE A 51 8.49 -1.43 -13.50
CA ILE A 51 8.63 -1.54 -12.04
C ILE A 51 9.41 -0.32 -11.56
N ASP A 52 8.79 0.49 -10.72
CA ASP A 52 9.45 1.56 -9.97
C ASP A 52 9.36 1.29 -8.46
N SER A 53 10.33 1.82 -7.70
CA SER A 53 10.32 1.75 -6.24
C SER A 53 10.40 3.15 -5.65
N SER A 54 9.40 3.50 -4.85
CA SER A 54 9.38 4.75 -4.08
C SER A 54 9.35 4.44 -2.58
N SER A 55 10.11 5.19 -1.78
CA SER A 55 10.12 5.06 -0.33
C SER A 55 9.80 6.40 0.35
N ILE A 56 8.96 6.36 1.38
CA ILE A 56 8.59 7.53 2.18
C ILE A 56 9.09 7.30 3.61
N ARG A 57 9.99 8.16 4.09
CA ARG A 57 10.46 8.10 5.47
C ARG A 57 9.48 8.79 6.41
N VAL A 58 9.18 8.14 7.52
CA VAL A 58 8.37 8.73 8.60
C VAL A 58 9.23 9.64 9.47
N HIS A 59 8.61 10.59 10.17
CA HIS A 59 9.29 11.43 11.16
C HIS A 59 9.93 10.57 12.27
N GLN A 60 11.09 10.97 12.80
CA GLN A 60 11.84 10.19 13.80
C GLN A 60 11.00 9.79 15.03
N HIS A 61 10.08 10.65 15.48
CA HIS A 61 9.16 10.35 16.58
C HIS A 61 8.16 9.22 16.27
N ALA A 62 7.87 8.95 14.99
CA ALA A 62 7.05 7.83 14.55
C ALA A 62 7.88 6.58 14.20
N ALA A 63 9.20 6.73 14.02
CA ALA A 63 10.11 5.64 13.62
C ALA A 63 10.41 4.64 14.75
N ASN A 64 10.19 5.02 16.02
CA ASN A 64 10.56 4.23 17.19
C ASN A 64 9.50 3.22 17.65
N ALA A 65 8.46 2.94 16.85
CA ALA A 65 7.46 1.94 17.20
C ALA A 65 8.07 0.52 17.20
N GLN A 66 7.82 -0.27 18.24
CA GLN A 66 8.25 -1.67 18.29
C GLN A 66 7.64 -2.45 17.11
N LYS A 67 8.50 -3.13 16.34
CA LYS A 67 8.07 -4.03 15.25
C LYS A 67 7.39 -5.25 15.86
N LYS A 68 6.05 -5.26 15.86
CA LYS A 68 5.23 -6.40 16.31
C LYS A 68 5.00 -7.45 15.22
N MET A 69 5.53 -7.26 14.01
CA MET A 69 5.22 -8.11 12.85
C MET A 69 6.41 -8.15 11.91
N ASP A 70 6.71 -9.33 11.37
CA ASP A 70 7.72 -9.48 10.33
C ASP A 70 7.30 -8.73 9.05
N PRO A 71 8.25 -8.14 8.32
CA PRO A 71 7.97 -7.52 7.03
C PRO A 71 7.33 -8.54 6.08
N VAL A 72 6.14 -8.22 5.57
CA VAL A 72 5.52 -9.04 4.51
C VAL A 72 6.19 -8.66 3.20
N ALA A 73 7.01 -9.56 2.66
CA ALA A 73 7.55 -9.45 1.31
C ALA A 73 6.52 -10.03 0.33
N TRP A 74 6.00 -9.20 -0.57
CA TRP A 74 5.15 -9.64 -1.67
C TRP A 74 6.04 -9.97 -2.87
N VAL A 75 6.08 -11.24 -3.26
CA VAL A 75 6.77 -11.66 -4.49
C VAL A 75 5.70 -11.85 -5.56
N VAL A 76 5.68 -10.96 -6.55
CA VAL A 76 4.92 -11.17 -7.78
C VAL A 76 5.83 -11.99 -8.71
N ARG A 77 5.37 -13.15 -9.17
CA ARG A 77 6.07 -13.87 -10.25
C ARG A 77 5.87 -13.05 -11.52
N ALA A 78 6.96 -12.71 -12.19
CA ALA A 78 6.91 -12.07 -13.50
C ALA A 78 6.07 -12.92 -14.47
N ALA A 79 5.22 -12.27 -15.27
CA ALA A 79 4.59 -12.91 -16.42
C ALA A 79 5.70 -13.39 -17.38
N ALA A 80 5.54 -14.61 -17.88
CA ALA A 80 6.47 -15.23 -18.84
C ALA A 80 6.27 -14.65 -20.24
#